data_AF-A0A8C4XR63-F1
#
_entry.id   AF-A0A8C4XR63-F1
#
_cell.length_a   1.000
_cell.length_b   1.000
_cell.length_c   1.000
_cell.angle_alpha   90.00
_cell.angle_beta   90.00
_cell.angle_gamma   90.00
#
_symmetry.space_group_name_H-M   'P 1'
#
loop_
_entity.id
_entity.type
_entity.pdbx_description
1 polymer ?
#
loop_
_entity_poly.entity_id
_entity_poly.type
_entity_poly.pdbx_seq_one_letter_code
_entity_poly.pdbx_strand_id
1 'polypeptide(L)'
;MGKLQRVSAQLVELSPEQGAPFQQRWQEAEEQYGCIRERVCQAAALDRARPPLHLPQLTERMDLLLECLERLQSRLQSQPSIRGDAAHLREQIRENSLALGELEKLGVALETIQAQGSELLASMQAANSDAAARGIALRGYPRIQERTAQLLSQWGCLRGRCQEQERWLRELLALADRFWHGLSELALTLSDTQQLVLGLEEAGGDTEPRPVLQALREEIDSLQGELDTLGSLGVELMSSCGDPDKPDVTKSLDDVGCWGFARADTPHRGLPRNLHRPPVPTWGCEGLRGHHGGPWAWLKAGPGSGARSGAMWRCRTIGAWS
;
A
#
# COMPACT_ATOMS: atom_id res chain seq x y z
N MET A 1 33.65 67.10 -0.93
CA MET A 1 33.32 67.76 -2.20
C MET A 1 32.96 69.24 -2.06
N GLY A 2 31.93 69.64 -1.30
CA GLY A 2 31.49 71.05 -1.23
C GLY A 2 32.49 72.10 -0.68
N LYS A 3 33.61 71.68 -0.08
CA LYS A 3 34.73 72.57 0.28
C LYS A 3 35.67 72.83 -0.90
N LEU A 4 35.95 71.82 -1.72
CA LEU A 4 36.80 71.92 -2.92
C LEU A 4 36.14 72.77 -4.01
N GLN A 5 34.82 72.65 -4.18
CA GLN A 5 34.02 73.48 -5.08
C GLN A 5 34.10 74.99 -4.75
N ARG A 6 34.11 75.33 -3.46
CA ARG A 6 34.25 76.73 -3.02
C ARG A 6 35.64 77.26 -3.31
N VAL A 7 36.66 76.44 -3.06
CA VAL A 7 38.06 76.79 -3.33
C VAL A 7 38.32 76.91 -4.83
N SER A 8 37.75 76.05 -5.67
CA SER A 8 37.89 76.15 -7.14
C SER A 8 37.23 77.41 -7.70
N ALA A 9 36.03 77.77 -7.20
CA ALA A 9 35.35 79.00 -7.62
C ALA A 9 36.16 80.26 -7.27
N GLN A 10 36.71 80.31 -6.05
CA GLN A 10 37.56 81.42 -5.60
C GLN A 10 38.88 81.50 -6.37
N LEU A 11 39.50 80.36 -6.70
CA LEU A 11 40.74 80.32 -7.49
C LEU A 11 40.54 80.80 -8.93
N VAL A 12 39.41 80.46 -9.55
CA VAL A 12 39.06 80.91 -10.91
C VAL A 12 38.81 82.42 -10.94
N GLU A 13 38.16 82.98 -9.91
CA GLU A 13 37.94 84.43 -9.77
C GLU A 13 39.25 85.21 -9.57
N LEU A 14 40.21 84.65 -8.83
CA LEU A 14 41.47 85.31 -8.51
C LEU A 14 42.56 85.11 -9.59
N SER A 15 42.54 83.99 -10.33
CA SER A 15 43.58 83.65 -11.30
C SER A 15 43.07 82.66 -12.36
N PRO A 16 42.61 83.14 -13.54
CA PRO A 16 41.97 82.28 -14.55
C PRO A 16 42.94 81.26 -15.17
N GLU A 17 44.23 81.57 -15.30
CA GLU A 17 45.24 80.68 -15.91
C GLU A 17 45.54 79.42 -15.08
N GLN A 18 45.52 79.54 -13.74
CA GLN A 18 45.74 78.41 -12.84
C GLN A 18 44.43 77.79 -12.33
N GLY A 19 43.34 78.57 -12.33
CA GLY A 19 42.01 78.12 -11.92
C GLY A 19 41.35 77.16 -12.90
N ALA A 20 41.49 77.38 -14.22
CA ALA A 20 40.90 76.51 -15.24
C ALA A 20 41.34 75.03 -15.17
N PRO A 21 42.64 74.69 -15.10
CA PRO A 21 43.06 73.29 -14.98
C PRO A 21 42.68 72.68 -13.62
N PHE A 22 42.62 73.48 -12.55
CA PHE A 22 42.15 73.02 -11.25
C PHE A 22 40.65 72.72 -11.26
N GLN A 23 39.85 73.56 -11.92
CA GLN A 23 38.42 73.36 -12.09
C GLN A 23 38.11 72.09 -12.91
N GLN A 24 38.82 71.86 -14.02
CA GLN A 24 38.69 70.63 -14.80
C GLN A 24 38.99 69.37 -13.96
N ARG A 25 40.14 69.35 -13.27
CA ARG A 25 40.51 68.22 -12.40
C ARG A 25 39.52 68.01 -11.25
N TRP A 26 38.94 69.08 -10.71
CA TRP A 26 37.89 68.99 -9.71
C TRP A 26 36.60 68.40 -10.29
N GLN A 27 36.17 68.82 -11.49
CA GLN A 27 34.99 68.26 -12.17
C GLN A 27 35.18 66.78 -12.48
N GLU A 28 36.34 66.38 -13.01
CA GLU A 28 36.69 64.98 -13.25
C GLU A 28 36.64 64.15 -11.96
N ALA A 29 37.16 64.68 -10.84
CA ALA A 29 37.10 64.02 -9.55
C ALA A 29 35.66 63.93 -8.98
N GLU A 30 34.81 64.92 -9.24
CA GLU A 30 33.39 64.89 -8.86
C GLU A 30 32.61 63.85 -9.69
N GLU A 31 32.87 63.76 -10.99
CA GLU A 31 32.29 62.74 -11.87
C GLU A 31 32.72 61.33 -11.47
N GLN A 32 34.00 61.13 -11.15
CA GLN A 32 34.51 59.86 -10.63
C GLN A 32 33.88 59.50 -9.28
N TYR A 33 33.75 60.48 -8.38
CA TYR A 33 33.07 60.29 -7.09
C TYR A 33 31.58 59.95 -7.28
N GLY A 34 30.91 60.60 -8.24
CA GLY A 34 29.55 60.29 -8.66
C GLY A 34 29.41 58.86 -9.13
N CYS A 35 30.27 58.43 -10.07
CA CYS A 35 30.32 57.06 -10.57
C CYS A 35 30.54 56.04 -9.44
N ILE A 36 31.47 56.32 -8.51
CA ILE A 36 31.72 55.43 -7.35
C ILE A 36 30.50 55.36 -6.45
N ARG A 37 29.86 56.50 -6.13
CA ARG A 37 28.63 56.53 -5.35
C ARG A 37 27.52 55.73 -5.99
N GLU A 38 27.32 55.86 -7.30
CA GLU A 38 26.32 55.10 -8.03
C GLU A 38 26.60 53.60 -7.96
N ARG A 39 27.86 53.20 -8.18
CA ARG A 39 28.27 51.79 -8.06
C ARG A 39 28.08 51.24 -6.64
N VAL A 40 28.38 52.03 -5.60
CA VAL A 40 28.14 51.65 -4.20
C VAL A 40 26.64 51.55 -3.91
N CYS A 41 25.83 52.47 -4.42
CA CYS A 41 24.37 52.40 -4.30
C CYS A 41 23.79 51.17 -5.02
N GLN A 42 24.28 50.86 -6.22
CA GLN A 42 23.89 49.67 -6.98
C GLN A 42 24.29 48.38 -6.25
N ALA A 43 25.53 48.31 -5.74
CA ALA A 43 26.00 47.17 -4.95
C ALA A 43 25.17 46.98 -3.67
N ALA A 44 24.88 48.06 -2.93
CA ALA A 44 24.01 48.01 -1.76
C ALA A 44 22.57 47.61 -2.12
N ALA A 45 22.06 47.98 -3.30
CA ALA A 45 20.76 47.54 -3.77
C ALA A 45 20.74 46.04 -4.12
N LEU A 46 21.82 45.50 -4.69
CA LEU A 46 21.97 44.07 -4.97
C LEU A 46 22.05 43.24 -3.68
N ASP A 47 22.81 43.69 -2.68
CA ASP A 47 22.88 43.01 -1.38
C ASP A 47 21.53 43.03 -0.67
N ARG A 48 20.79 44.14 -0.76
CA ARG A 48 19.41 44.27 -0.28
C ARG A 48 18.40 43.39 -1.03
N ALA A 49 18.67 43.10 -2.30
CA ALA A 49 17.85 42.24 -3.15
C ALA A 49 18.07 40.74 -2.87
N ARG A 50 19.08 40.38 -2.06
CA ARG A 50 19.37 39.00 -1.71
C ARG A 50 18.33 38.47 -0.71
N PRO A 51 17.69 37.31 -0.98
CA PRO A 51 16.80 36.70 -0.01
C PRO A 51 17.55 36.35 1.28
N PRO A 52 16.89 36.37 2.45
CA PRO A 52 17.51 35.97 3.70
C PRO A 52 18.05 34.54 3.58
N LEU A 53 19.24 34.31 4.14
CA LEU A 53 20.02 33.06 3.99
C LEU A 53 19.23 31.77 4.31
N HIS A 54 18.20 31.86 5.15
CA HIS A 54 17.38 30.72 5.58
C HIS A 54 16.29 30.32 4.56
N LEU A 55 15.86 31.21 3.67
CA LEU A 55 14.78 30.96 2.71
C LEU A 55 15.16 29.90 1.65
N PRO A 56 16.37 29.98 1.03
CA PRO A 56 16.87 28.93 0.14
C PRO A 56 17.00 27.57 0.84
N GLN A 57 17.55 27.55 2.06
CA GLN A 57 17.75 26.32 2.83
C GLN A 57 16.43 25.60 3.14
N LEU A 58 15.37 26.35 3.49
CA LEU A 58 14.03 25.79 3.68
C LEU A 58 13.49 25.20 2.39
N THR A 59 13.68 25.91 1.27
CA THR A 59 13.20 25.46 -0.04
C THR A 59 13.87 24.15 -0.46
N GLU A 60 15.20 24.06 -0.36
CA GLU A 60 15.95 22.83 -0.66
C GLU A 60 15.51 21.65 0.23
N ARG A 61 15.28 21.91 1.53
CA ARG A 61 14.79 20.87 2.43
C ARG A 61 13.39 20.38 2.04
N MET A 62 12.53 21.26 1.54
CA MET A 62 11.21 20.89 1.02
C MET A 62 11.30 20.08 -0.28
N ASP A 63 12.24 20.41 -1.17
CA ASP A 63 12.54 19.62 -2.37
C ASP A 63 12.93 18.19 -1.99
N LEU A 64 13.85 18.02 -1.03
CA LEU A 64 14.27 16.71 -0.55
C LEU A 64 13.12 15.89 0.07
N LEU A 65 12.22 16.54 0.82
CA LEU A 65 11.06 15.86 1.39
C LEU A 65 10.05 15.44 0.32
N LEU A 66 9.87 16.25 -0.73
CA LEU A 66 9.04 15.89 -1.87
C LEU A 66 9.58 14.64 -2.57
N GLU A 67 10.88 14.62 -2.88
CA GLU A 67 11.54 13.46 -3.49
C GLU A 67 11.39 12.20 -2.63
N CYS A 68 11.48 12.33 -1.30
CA CYS A 68 11.25 11.22 -0.39
C CYS A 68 9.80 10.69 -0.44
N LEU A 69 8.81 11.59 -0.51
CA LEU A 69 7.39 11.22 -0.64
C LEU A 69 7.11 10.53 -1.98
N GLU A 70 7.64 11.05 -3.08
CA GLU A 70 7.48 10.47 -4.42
C GLU A 70 8.15 9.09 -4.53
N ARG A 71 9.33 8.93 -3.92
CA ARG A 71 10.02 7.63 -3.80
C ARG A 71 9.19 6.62 -3.00
N LEU A 72 8.58 7.05 -1.89
CA LEU A 72 7.70 6.19 -1.11
C LEU A 72 6.43 5.81 -1.90
N GLN A 73 5.83 6.79 -2.55
CA GLN A 73 4.62 6.59 -3.35
C GLN A 73 4.85 5.61 -4.50
N SER A 74 5.96 5.76 -5.24
CA SER A 74 6.31 4.84 -6.33
C SER A 74 6.57 3.43 -5.82
N ARG A 75 7.27 3.28 -4.69
CA ARG A 75 7.51 1.98 -4.07
C ARG A 75 6.20 1.28 -3.68
N LEU A 76 5.25 2.01 -3.09
CA LEU A 76 3.92 1.51 -2.73
C LEU A 76 3.07 1.15 -3.95
N GLN A 77 3.14 1.94 -5.03
CA GLN A 77 2.45 1.62 -6.29
C GLN A 77 3.03 0.39 -7.00
N SER A 78 4.33 0.11 -6.79
CA SER A 78 5.01 -1.04 -7.38
C SER A 78 4.85 -2.36 -6.60
N GLN A 79 4.07 -2.36 -5.50
CA GLN A 79 3.88 -3.57 -4.70
C GLN A 79 3.18 -4.68 -5.51
N PRO A 80 3.64 -5.93 -5.40
CA PRO A 80 3.08 -7.05 -6.15
C PRO A 80 1.63 -7.33 -5.75
N SER A 81 0.86 -7.93 -6.67
CA SER A 81 -0.52 -8.36 -6.37
C SER A 81 -0.55 -9.28 -5.14
N ILE A 82 -1.47 -8.99 -4.23
CA ILE A 82 -1.63 -9.74 -2.99
C ILE A 82 -1.99 -11.21 -3.28
N ARG A 83 -1.41 -12.12 -2.50
CA ARG A 83 -1.70 -13.56 -2.52
C ARG A 83 -2.34 -13.95 -1.19
N GLY A 84 -3.27 -14.92 -1.20
CA GLY A 84 -3.95 -15.43 0.00
C GLY A 84 -3.08 -16.30 0.93
N ASP A 85 -1.76 -16.33 0.73
CA ASP A 85 -0.81 -17.00 1.61
C ASP A 85 -0.53 -16.13 2.84
N ALA A 86 -0.76 -16.68 4.03
CA ALA A 86 -0.55 -16.00 5.30
C ALA A 86 0.91 -15.53 5.49
N ALA A 87 1.91 -16.28 5.00
CA ALA A 87 3.31 -15.85 5.09
C ALA A 87 3.57 -14.60 4.24
N HIS A 88 3.00 -14.57 3.03
CA HIS A 88 3.11 -13.42 2.13
C HIS A 88 2.37 -12.19 2.67
N LEU A 89 1.16 -12.37 3.22
CA LEU A 89 0.39 -11.29 3.84
C LEU A 89 1.11 -10.66 5.03
N ARG A 90 1.74 -11.47 5.89
CA ARG A 90 2.56 -10.97 7.01
C ARG A 90 3.74 -10.12 6.52
N GLU A 91 4.39 -10.53 5.44
CA GLU A 91 5.48 -9.76 4.85
C GLU A 91 4.99 -8.43 4.24
N GLN A 92 3.86 -8.43 3.54
CA GLN A 92 3.25 -7.20 3.03
C GLN A 92 2.85 -6.24 4.15
N ILE A 93 2.31 -6.76 5.27
CA ILE A 93 2.04 -5.94 6.46
C ILE A 93 3.34 -5.35 7.00
N ARG A 94 4.40 -6.15 7.14
CA ARG A 94 5.70 -5.69 7.62
C ARG A 94 6.26 -4.55 6.77
N GLU A 95 6.24 -4.71 5.44
CA GLU A 95 6.69 -3.69 4.49
C GLU A 95 5.84 -2.42 4.56
N ASN A 96 4.52 -2.54 4.68
CA ASN A 96 3.64 -1.39 4.85
C ASN A 96 3.86 -0.68 6.20
N SER A 97 4.09 -1.42 7.29
CA SER A 97 4.45 -0.85 8.58
C SER A 97 5.78 -0.09 8.53
N LEU A 98 6.78 -0.59 7.78
CA LEU A 98 8.02 0.16 7.54
C LEU A 98 7.78 1.46 6.77
N ALA A 99 6.92 1.43 5.74
CA ALA A 99 6.55 2.62 4.99
C ALA A 99 5.83 3.66 5.88
N LEU A 100 4.93 3.22 6.77
CA LEU A 100 4.31 4.09 7.77
C LEU A 100 5.33 4.73 8.71
N GLY A 101 6.32 3.96 9.18
CA GLY A 101 7.41 4.50 10.01
C GLY A 101 8.30 5.52 9.27
N GLU A 102 8.55 5.35 7.97
CA GLU A 102 9.19 6.37 7.13
C GLU A 102 8.32 7.62 7.00
N LEU A 103 7.01 7.45 6.78
CA LEU A 103 6.06 8.56 6.71
C LEU A 103 5.98 9.33 8.02
N GLU A 104 6.00 8.69 9.19
CA GLU A 104 6.01 9.38 10.49
C GLU A 104 7.22 10.32 10.62
N LYS A 105 8.41 9.86 10.21
CA LYS A 105 9.62 10.69 10.20
C LYS A 105 9.50 11.88 9.25
N LEU A 106 8.92 11.67 8.07
CA LEU A 106 8.66 12.74 7.10
C LEU A 106 7.64 13.75 7.65
N GLY A 107 6.61 13.30 8.37
CA GLY A 107 5.63 14.15 9.03
C GLY A 107 6.29 15.11 10.02
N VAL A 108 7.13 14.58 10.92
CA VAL A 108 7.90 15.40 11.88
C VAL A 108 8.81 16.41 11.16
N ALA A 109 9.44 16.00 10.06
CA ALA A 109 10.29 16.90 9.27
C ALA A 109 9.50 18.04 8.61
N LEU A 110 8.29 17.77 8.11
CA LEU A 110 7.38 18.76 7.53
C LEU A 110 6.87 19.75 8.58
N GLU A 111 6.47 19.27 9.75
CA GLU A 111 6.09 20.12 10.90
C GLU A 111 7.24 21.03 11.33
N THR A 112 8.47 20.50 11.34
CA THR A 112 9.67 21.30 11.65
C THR A 112 9.88 22.42 10.63
N ILE A 113 9.70 22.15 9.33
CA ILE A 113 9.80 23.19 8.28
C ILE A 113 8.72 24.24 8.45
N GLN A 114 7.50 23.83 8.80
CA GLN A 114 6.40 24.75 9.06
C GLN A 114 6.71 25.69 10.24
N ALA A 115 7.26 25.14 11.33
CA ALA A 115 7.69 25.91 12.49
C ALA A 115 8.85 26.86 12.16
N GLN A 116 9.88 26.38 11.44
CA GLN A 116 10.99 27.23 11.00
C GLN A 116 10.53 28.36 10.06
N GLY A 117 9.57 28.08 9.19
CA GLY A 117 8.95 29.09 8.33
C GLY A 117 8.23 30.17 9.12
N SER A 118 7.44 29.79 10.14
CA SER A 118 6.68 30.73 10.97
C SER A 118 7.61 31.55 11.88
N GLU A 119 8.66 30.96 12.43
CA GLU A 119 9.71 31.66 13.19
C GLU A 119 10.48 32.65 12.30
N LEU A 120 10.78 32.28 11.05
CA LEU A 120 11.40 33.18 10.09
C LEU A 120 10.50 34.39 9.81
N LEU A 121 9.19 34.18 9.64
CA LEU A 121 8.24 35.28 9.47
C LEU A 121 8.22 36.19 10.72
N ALA A 122 8.09 35.60 11.91
CA ALA A 122 8.02 36.34 13.17
C ALA A 122 9.30 37.14 13.44
N SER A 123 10.47 36.53 13.24
CA SER A 123 11.76 37.21 13.40
C SER A 123 11.95 38.36 12.40
N MET A 124 11.46 38.23 11.16
CA MET A 124 11.51 39.30 10.17
C MET A 124 10.52 40.45 10.47
N GLN A 125 9.38 40.15 11.09
CA GLN A 125 8.43 41.16 11.55
C GLN A 125 8.95 41.92 12.79
N ALA A 126 9.61 41.21 13.71
CA ALA A 126 10.17 41.78 14.93
C ALA A 126 11.48 42.54 14.70
N ALA A 127 12.30 42.11 13.74
CA ALA A 127 13.52 42.81 13.39
C ALA A 127 13.21 44.09 12.59
N ASN A 128 13.85 45.20 12.97
CA ASN A 128 14.05 46.36 12.10
C ASN A 128 15.03 46.02 10.95
N SER A 129 14.91 44.82 10.36
CA SER A 129 15.75 44.36 9.26
C SER A 129 15.53 45.23 8.02
N ASP A 130 16.51 45.24 7.14
CA ASP A 130 16.52 46.11 5.96
C ASP A 130 15.18 45.97 5.19
N ALA A 131 14.54 47.10 4.83
CA ALA A 131 13.17 47.10 4.31
C ALA A 131 13.03 46.23 3.05
N ALA A 132 14.12 46.10 2.28
CA ALA A 132 14.20 45.22 1.12
C ALA A 132 14.24 43.72 1.50
N ALA A 133 15.03 43.33 2.50
CA ALA A 133 15.09 41.95 2.99
C ALA A 133 13.73 41.49 3.55
N ARG A 134 13.03 42.39 4.28
CA ARG A 134 11.65 42.16 4.71
C ARG A 134 10.71 42.00 3.52
N GLY A 135 10.79 42.87 2.52
CA GLY A 135 9.95 42.80 1.33
C GLY A 135 10.13 41.51 0.50
N ILE A 136 11.34 40.95 0.45
CA ILE A 136 11.62 39.68 -0.22
C ILE A 136 11.07 38.52 0.60
N ALA A 137 11.32 38.51 1.92
CA ALA A 137 10.81 37.48 2.81
C ALA A 137 9.27 37.44 2.83
N LEU A 138 8.60 38.59 2.89
CA LEU A 138 7.14 38.68 2.81
C LEU A 138 6.57 38.19 1.47
N ARG A 139 7.33 38.29 0.36
CA ARG A 139 6.92 37.73 -0.93
C ARG A 139 7.23 36.23 -1.07
N GLY A 140 8.29 35.76 -0.43
CA GLY A 140 8.70 34.34 -0.46
C GLY A 140 7.93 33.46 0.50
N TYR A 141 7.55 33.98 1.68
CA TYR A 141 6.88 33.22 2.73
C TYR A 141 5.54 32.59 2.29
N PRO A 142 4.62 33.28 1.57
CA PRO A 142 3.40 32.66 1.09
C PRO A 142 3.65 31.45 0.20
N ARG A 143 4.72 31.49 -0.62
CA ARG A 143 5.12 30.36 -1.48
C ARG A 143 5.62 29.18 -0.67
N ILE A 144 6.41 29.44 0.39
CA ILE A 144 6.85 28.40 1.32
C ILE A 144 5.63 27.79 2.01
N GLN A 145 4.75 28.61 2.56
CA GLN A 145 3.56 28.13 3.27
C GLN A 145 2.65 27.29 2.37
N GLU A 146 2.39 27.76 1.16
CA GLU A 146 1.60 27.04 0.16
C GLU A 146 2.25 25.69 -0.19
N ARG A 147 3.55 25.69 -0.45
CA ARG A 147 4.29 24.47 -0.79
C ARG A 147 4.35 23.49 0.39
N THR A 148 4.52 23.97 1.63
CA THR A 148 4.50 23.11 2.83
C THR A 148 3.11 22.52 3.03
N ALA A 149 2.04 23.30 2.81
CA ALA A 149 0.66 22.80 2.89
C ALA A 149 0.37 21.73 1.82
N GLN A 150 0.88 21.90 0.60
CA GLN A 150 0.80 20.89 -0.46
C GLN A 150 1.51 19.59 -0.04
N LEU A 151 2.73 19.68 0.50
CA LEU A 151 3.48 18.52 0.99
C LEU A 151 2.78 17.81 2.15
N LEU A 152 2.22 18.56 3.11
CA LEU A 152 1.44 18.01 4.21
C LEU A 152 0.17 17.29 3.71
N SER A 153 -0.50 17.84 2.71
CA SER A 153 -1.65 17.20 2.07
C SER A 153 -1.27 15.88 1.38
N GLN A 154 -0.18 15.89 0.59
CA GLN A 154 0.32 14.68 -0.07
C GLN A 154 0.75 13.61 0.94
N TRP A 155 1.49 14.01 1.98
CA TRP A 155 1.88 13.14 3.08
C TRP A 155 0.66 12.54 3.79
N GLY A 156 -0.33 13.37 4.12
CA GLY A 156 -1.56 12.92 4.79
C GLY A 156 -2.35 11.94 3.95
N CYS A 157 -2.49 12.21 2.64
CA CYS A 157 -3.13 11.30 1.70
C CYS A 157 -2.38 9.96 1.59
N LEU A 158 -1.05 9.99 1.44
CA LEU A 158 -0.24 8.79 1.34
C LEU A 158 -0.30 7.96 2.63
N ARG A 159 -0.22 8.61 3.79
CA ARG A 159 -0.37 7.97 5.10
C ARG A 159 -1.74 7.34 5.28
N GLY A 160 -2.81 8.04 4.91
CA GLY A 160 -4.18 7.51 4.96
C GLY A 160 -4.32 6.24 4.13
N ARG A 161 -3.81 6.25 2.89
CA ARG A 161 -3.79 5.06 2.02
C ARG A 161 -3.01 3.90 2.63
N CYS A 162 -1.83 4.14 3.20
CA CYS A 162 -1.05 3.11 3.88
C CYS A 162 -1.80 2.52 5.09
N GLN A 163 -2.49 3.36 5.88
CA GLN A 163 -3.28 2.90 7.03
C GLN A 163 -4.49 2.07 6.61
N GLU A 164 -5.20 2.49 5.55
CA GLU A 164 -6.31 1.71 4.97
C GLU A 164 -5.81 0.37 4.44
N GLN A 165 -4.69 0.37 3.70
CA GLN A 165 -4.07 -0.85 3.20
C GLN A 165 -3.61 -1.76 4.34
N GLU A 166 -3.08 -1.22 5.44
CA GLU A 166 -2.68 -2.02 6.60
C GLU A 166 -3.88 -2.70 7.27
N ARG A 167 -4.98 -1.96 7.46
CA ARG A 167 -6.22 -2.52 8.01
C ARG A 167 -6.75 -3.64 7.14
N TRP A 168 -6.86 -3.38 5.84
CA TRP A 168 -7.31 -4.35 4.86
C TRP A 168 -6.42 -5.61 4.83
N LEU A 169 -5.09 -5.45 4.84
CA LEU A 169 -4.15 -6.58 4.89
C LEU A 169 -4.30 -7.40 6.17
N ARG A 170 -4.56 -6.76 7.32
CA ARG A 170 -4.78 -7.44 8.60
C ARG A 170 -6.09 -8.22 8.63
N GLU A 171 -7.16 -7.65 8.08
CA GLU A 171 -8.45 -8.33 7.92
C GLU A 171 -8.29 -9.56 7.01
N LEU A 172 -7.59 -9.39 5.88
CA LEU A 172 -7.29 -10.47 4.95
C LEU A 172 -6.41 -11.57 5.57
N LEU A 173 -5.41 -11.19 6.38
CA LEU A 173 -4.59 -12.16 7.12
C LEU A 173 -5.43 -12.96 8.11
N ALA A 174 -6.32 -12.31 8.86
CA ALA A 174 -7.20 -13.01 9.80
C ALA A 174 -8.12 -14.00 9.09
N LEU A 175 -8.61 -13.65 7.90
CA LEU A 175 -9.41 -14.54 7.06
C LEU A 175 -8.56 -15.72 6.55
N ALA A 176 -7.37 -15.45 6.04
CA ALA A 176 -6.43 -16.48 5.59
C ALA A 176 -6.06 -17.45 6.72
N ASP A 177 -5.72 -16.94 7.91
CA ASP A 177 -5.37 -17.78 9.06
C ASP A 177 -6.54 -18.68 9.48
N ARG A 178 -7.78 -18.17 9.48
CA ARG A 178 -8.98 -18.99 9.74
C ARG A 178 -9.17 -20.10 8.71
N PHE A 179 -9.00 -19.77 7.43
CA PHE A 179 -9.11 -20.74 6.34
C PHE A 179 -8.04 -21.83 6.44
N TRP A 180 -6.77 -21.46 6.53
CA TRP A 180 -5.66 -22.42 6.56
C TRP A 180 -5.68 -23.29 7.82
N HIS A 181 -6.06 -22.71 8.96
CA HIS A 181 -6.22 -23.47 10.19
C HIS A 181 -7.39 -24.46 10.09
N GLY A 182 -8.57 -24.00 9.66
CA GLY A 182 -9.73 -24.89 9.47
C GLY A 182 -9.47 -26.01 8.46
N LEU A 183 -8.74 -25.72 7.37
CA LEU A 183 -8.31 -26.72 6.41
C LEU A 183 -7.41 -27.79 7.05
N SER A 184 -6.48 -27.37 7.92
CA SER A 184 -5.57 -28.28 8.61
C SER A 184 -6.29 -29.15 9.65
N GLU A 185 -7.24 -28.57 10.39
CA GLU A 185 -8.05 -29.31 11.37
C GLU A 185 -8.96 -30.31 10.68
N LEU A 186 -9.67 -29.88 9.63
CA LEU A 186 -10.52 -30.77 8.84
C LEU A 186 -9.72 -31.91 8.22
N ALA A 187 -8.52 -31.66 7.71
CA ALA A 187 -7.69 -32.73 7.16
C ALA A 187 -7.26 -33.78 8.22
N LEU A 188 -7.01 -33.35 9.46
CA LEU A 188 -6.66 -34.24 10.57
C LEU A 188 -7.87 -35.08 11.01
N THR A 189 -9.02 -34.44 11.27
CA THR A 189 -10.25 -35.14 11.69
C THR A 189 -10.73 -36.12 10.63
N LEU A 190 -10.61 -35.74 9.36
CA LEU A 190 -10.92 -36.58 8.22
C LEU A 190 -9.97 -37.80 8.11
N SER A 191 -8.67 -37.62 8.42
CA SER A 191 -7.72 -38.73 8.51
C SER A 191 -8.04 -39.67 9.69
N ASP A 192 -8.37 -39.12 10.85
CA ASP A 192 -8.73 -39.91 12.05
C ASP A 192 -10.01 -40.73 11.82
N THR A 193 -11.03 -40.12 11.21
CA THR A 193 -12.27 -40.83 10.83
C THR A 193 -12.02 -41.91 9.79
N GLN A 194 -11.13 -41.68 8.81
CA GLN A 194 -10.69 -42.72 7.88
C GLN A 194 -10.06 -43.92 8.59
N GLN A 195 -9.17 -43.68 9.56
CA GLN A 195 -8.54 -44.74 10.32
C GLN A 195 -9.55 -45.53 11.15
N LEU A 196 -10.53 -44.86 11.75
CA LEU A 196 -11.63 -45.51 12.46
C LEU A 196 -12.46 -46.41 11.53
N VAL A 197 -12.80 -45.94 10.34
CA VAL A 197 -13.55 -46.73 9.35
C VAL A 197 -12.76 -47.96 8.90
N LEU A 198 -11.47 -47.80 8.57
CA LEU A 198 -10.61 -48.93 8.19
C LEU A 198 -10.46 -49.96 9.33
N GLY A 199 -10.30 -49.51 10.57
CA GLY A 199 -10.24 -50.41 11.73
C GLY A 199 -11.51 -51.23 11.92
N LEU A 200 -12.69 -50.66 11.64
CA LEU A 200 -13.97 -51.39 11.69
C LEU A 200 -14.11 -52.40 10.55
N GLU A 201 -13.60 -52.08 9.36
CA GLU A 201 -13.60 -53.02 8.23
C GLU A 201 -12.72 -54.24 8.49
N GLU A 202 -11.58 -54.06 9.16
CA GLU A 202 -10.67 -55.14 9.56
C GLU A 202 -11.22 -56.03 10.69
N ALA A 203 -12.07 -55.49 11.57
CA ALA A 203 -12.66 -56.21 12.71
C ALA A 203 -13.71 -57.28 12.33
N GLY A 204 -14.23 -57.28 11.10
CA GLY A 204 -15.15 -58.28 10.58
C GLY A 204 -16.64 -57.88 10.68
N GLY A 205 -17.30 -57.77 9.52
CA GLY A 205 -18.57 -57.05 9.32
C GLY A 205 -19.89 -57.64 9.86
N ASP A 206 -19.89 -58.54 10.85
CA ASP A 206 -21.13 -59.17 11.35
C ASP A 206 -21.50 -58.83 12.81
N THR A 207 -20.66 -58.11 13.57
CA THR A 207 -20.92 -57.83 15.00
C THR A 207 -20.63 -56.39 15.46
N GLU A 208 -20.48 -55.42 14.55
CA GLU A 208 -20.24 -54.05 15.00
C GLU A 208 -21.51 -53.44 15.64
N PRO A 209 -21.40 -52.89 16.86
CA PRO A 209 -22.56 -52.41 17.58
C PRO A 209 -23.17 -51.20 16.87
N ARG A 210 -24.48 -51.23 16.61
CA ARG A 210 -25.29 -50.10 16.08
C ARG A 210 -24.87 -48.71 16.57
N PRO A 211 -24.56 -48.47 17.87
CA PRO A 211 -24.12 -47.15 18.32
C PRO A 211 -22.82 -46.65 17.66
N VAL A 212 -21.87 -47.53 17.31
CA VAL A 212 -20.58 -47.11 16.68
C VAL A 212 -20.81 -46.61 15.25
N LEU A 213 -21.63 -47.33 14.48
CA LEU A 213 -22.01 -46.89 13.12
C LEU A 213 -22.83 -45.59 13.13
N GLN A 214 -23.63 -45.38 14.18
CA GLN A 214 -24.41 -44.15 14.33
C GLN A 214 -23.52 -42.96 14.71
N ALA A 215 -22.57 -43.14 15.62
CA ALA A 215 -21.58 -42.12 15.97
C ALA A 215 -20.73 -41.71 14.77
N LEU A 216 -20.29 -42.66 13.94
CA LEU A 216 -19.57 -42.36 12.70
C LEU A 216 -20.40 -41.54 11.71
N ARG A 217 -21.70 -41.79 11.63
CA ARG A 217 -22.58 -41.02 10.75
C ARG A 217 -22.76 -39.60 11.23
N GLU A 218 -22.90 -39.41 12.54
CA GLU A 218 -22.95 -38.08 13.17
C GLU A 218 -21.64 -37.31 12.93
N GLU A 219 -20.49 -37.98 13.05
CA GLU A 219 -19.17 -37.39 12.76
C GLU A 219 -19.05 -36.98 11.28
N ILE A 220 -19.44 -37.83 10.33
CA ILE A 220 -19.42 -37.52 8.89
C ILE A 220 -20.34 -36.32 8.56
N ASP A 221 -21.52 -36.24 9.18
CA ASP A 221 -22.43 -35.12 8.97
C ASP A 221 -21.87 -33.82 9.59
N SER A 222 -21.13 -33.90 10.70
CA SER A 222 -20.38 -32.76 11.26
C SER A 222 -19.27 -32.28 10.33
N LEU A 223 -18.43 -33.20 9.82
CA LEU A 223 -17.35 -32.89 8.89
C LEU A 223 -17.85 -32.25 7.59
N GLN A 224 -19.04 -32.65 7.12
CA GLN A 224 -19.68 -32.02 5.98
C GLN A 224 -20.03 -30.55 6.27
N GLY A 225 -20.56 -30.26 7.47
CA GLY A 225 -20.83 -28.89 7.90
C GLY A 225 -19.57 -28.05 8.00
N GLU A 226 -18.49 -28.61 8.54
CA GLU A 226 -17.17 -27.95 8.60
C GLU A 226 -16.65 -27.65 7.19
N LEU A 227 -16.76 -28.60 6.25
CA LEU A 227 -16.36 -28.40 4.86
C LEU A 227 -17.15 -27.28 4.17
N ASP A 228 -18.47 -27.19 4.41
CA ASP A 228 -19.31 -26.12 3.87
C ASP A 228 -18.88 -24.75 4.42
N THR A 229 -18.57 -24.67 5.73
CA THR A 229 -18.04 -23.43 6.33
C THR A 229 -16.68 -23.05 5.76
N LEU A 230 -15.78 -24.01 5.58
CA LEU A 230 -14.46 -23.81 5.00
C LEU A 230 -14.56 -23.35 3.54
N GLY A 231 -15.51 -23.90 2.78
CA GLY A 231 -15.84 -23.46 1.42
C GLY A 231 -16.28 -22.00 1.39
N SER A 232 -17.13 -21.57 2.32
CA SER A 232 -17.55 -20.16 2.43
C SER A 232 -16.37 -19.21 2.71
N LEU A 233 -15.45 -19.59 3.61
CA LEU A 233 -14.22 -18.85 3.90
C LEU A 233 -13.30 -18.78 2.69
N GLY A 234 -13.17 -19.87 1.93
CA GLY A 234 -12.38 -19.91 0.69
C GLY A 234 -12.91 -18.92 -0.36
N VAL A 235 -14.22 -18.83 -0.53
CA VAL A 235 -14.86 -17.86 -1.44
C VAL A 235 -14.59 -16.42 -0.98
N GLU A 236 -14.72 -16.14 0.32
CA GLU A 236 -14.44 -14.82 0.89
C GLU A 236 -12.96 -14.43 0.69
N LEU A 237 -12.03 -15.37 0.91
CA LEU A 237 -10.59 -15.19 0.69
C LEU A 237 -10.26 -14.86 -0.77
N MET A 238 -10.82 -15.63 -1.71
CA MET A 238 -10.61 -15.43 -3.14
C MET A 238 -11.17 -14.07 -3.60
N SER A 239 -12.37 -13.71 -3.13
CA SER A 239 -12.97 -12.41 -3.46
C SER A 239 -12.15 -11.24 -2.93
N SER A 240 -11.52 -11.41 -1.77
CA SER A 240 -10.70 -10.38 -1.13
C SER A 240 -9.32 -10.24 -1.80
N CYS A 241 -8.74 -11.32 -2.34
CA CYS A 241 -7.41 -11.28 -2.96
C CYS A 241 -7.37 -10.63 -4.36
N GLY A 242 -8.51 -10.25 -4.95
CA GLY A 242 -8.59 -9.42 -6.17
C GLY A 242 -8.10 -10.06 -7.47
N ASP A 243 -7.64 -11.31 -7.47
CA ASP A 243 -7.09 -12.00 -8.64
C ASP A 243 -7.56 -13.47 -8.68
N PRO A 244 -8.70 -13.77 -9.34
CA PRO A 244 -9.28 -15.12 -9.40
C PRO A 244 -8.48 -16.11 -10.24
N ASP A 245 -7.38 -15.68 -10.88
CA ASP A 245 -6.59 -16.48 -11.83
C ASP A 245 -5.31 -17.10 -11.23
N LYS A 246 -5.12 -17.08 -9.90
CA LYS A 246 -4.00 -17.80 -9.25
C LYS A 246 -4.42 -19.16 -8.64
N PRO A 247 -3.78 -20.27 -9.04
CA PRO A 247 -4.23 -21.66 -8.83
C PRO A 247 -4.04 -22.23 -7.41
N ASP A 248 -3.53 -21.47 -6.44
CA ASP A 248 -3.09 -22.03 -5.15
C ASP A 248 -4.27 -22.34 -4.21
N VAL A 249 -5.29 -21.47 -4.16
CA VAL A 249 -6.49 -21.69 -3.33
C VAL A 249 -7.40 -22.75 -3.96
N THR A 250 -7.53 -22.73 -5.30
CA THR A 250 -8.34 -23.69 -6.05
C THR A 250 -7.79 -25.12 -5.98
N LYS A 251 -6.47 -25.32 -6.05
CA LYS A 251 -5.88 -26.65 -5.88
C LYS A 251 -6.11 -27.23 -4.49
N SER A 252 -5.97 -26.41 -3.45
CA SER A 252 -6.21 -26.87 -2.06
C SER A 252 -7.66 -27.25 -1.79
N LEU A 253 -8.63 -26.56 -2.43
CA LEU A 253 -10.04 -26.95 -2.39
C LEU A 253 -10.34 -28.19 -3.24
N ASP A 254 -9.68 -28.36 -4.39
CA ASP A 254 -9.87 -29.54 -5.25
C ASP A 254 -9.34 -30.82 -4.59
N ASP A 255 -8.24 -30.73 -3.83
CA ASP A 255 -7.66 -31.86 -3.08
C ASP A 255 -8.58 -32.34 -1.94
N VAL A 256 -9.30 -31.42 -1.27
CA VAL A 256 -10.29 -31.76 -0.22
C VAL A 256 -11.65 -32.11 -0.82
N GLY A 257 -12.06 -31.48 -1.93
CA GLY A 257 -13.31 -31.76 -2.63
C GLY A 257 -13.38 -33.17 -3.24
N CYS A 258 -12.23 -33.80 -3.52
CA CYS A 258 -12.16 -35.20 -3.94
C CYS A 258 -12.78 -36.18 -2.94
N TRP A 259 -12.85 -35.82 -1.65
CA TRP A 259 -13.52 -36.64 -0.63
C TRP A 259 -15.05 -36.61 -0.73
N GLY A 260 -15.62 -35.50 -1.18
CA GLY A 260 -17.07 -35.39 -1.41
C GLY A 260 -17.59 -36.37 -2.47
N PHE A 261 -16.72 -36.80 -3.40
CA PHE A 261 -17.03 -37.81 -4.42
C PHE A 261 -16.98 -39.25 -3.87
N ALA A 262 -16.15 -39.54 -2.86
CA ALA A 262 -16.10 -40.87 -2.23
C ALA A 262 -17.43 -41.24 -1.52
N ARG A 263 -18.22 -40.24 -1.11
CA ARG A 263 -19.58 -40.42 -0.57
C ARG A 263 -20.62 -40.76 -1.63
N ALA A 264 -20.38 -40.44 -2.92
CA ALA A 264 -21.29 -40.78 -4.02
C ALA A 264 -21.08 -42.20 -4.55
N ASP A 265 -19.87 -42.77 -4.39
CA ASP A 265 -19.48 -44.09 -4.91
C ASP A 265 -19.56 -45.23 -3.88
N THR A 266 -20.07 -44.99 -2.67
CA THR A 266 -20.33 -46.05 -1.68
C THR A 266 -21.74 -46.63 -1.87
N PRO A 267 -21.92 -47.81 -2.52
CA PRO A 267 -23.24 -48.33 -2.82
C PRO A 267 -23.83 -49.04 -1.61
N HIS A 268 -25.07 -48.71 -1.26
CA HIS A 268 -25.90 -49.52 -0.37
C HIS A 268 -26.11 -50.94 -0.96
N ARG A 269 -25.49 -51.94 -0.30
CA ARG A 269 -25.72 -53.41 -0.29
C ARG A 269 -26.46 -54.10 -1.46
N GLY A 270 -25.80 -55.11 -2.03
CA GLY A 270 -26.40 -56.29 -2.66
C GLY A 270 -25.36 -57.29 -3.18
N LEU A 271 -25.10 -58.39 -2.46
CA LEU A 271 -24.33 -59.55 -2.95
C LEU A 271 -25.05 -60.20 -4.15
N PRO A 272 -24.32 -60.71 -5.17
CA PRO A 272 -23.91 -62.12 -5.09
C PRO A 272 -22.46 -62.41 -5.53
N ARG A 273 -22.01 -63.60 -5.10
CA ARG A 273 -20.74 -64.30 -5.40
C ARG A 273 -20.39 -64.31 -6.90
N ASN A 274 -19.15 -63.94 -7.25
CA ASN A 274 -18.15 -64.82 -7.88
C ASN A 274 -16.84 -64.09 -8.23
N LEU A 275 -15.72 -64.67 -7.75
CA LEU A 275 -14.35 -64.68 -8.30
C LEU A 275 -13.89 -63.52 -9.21
N HIS A 276 -13.21 -62.53 -8.62
CA HIS A 276 -11.80 -62.17 -8.89
C HIS A 276 -11.43 -60.91 -8.09
N ARG A 277 -10.37 -60.97 -7.27
CA ARG A 277 -9.67 -59.77 -6.77
C ARG A 277 -8.99 -59.06 -7.95
N PRO A 278 -9.10 -57.74 -8.07
CA PRO A 278 -7.90 -56.92 -8.30
C PRO A 278 -7.96 -55.59 -7.49
N PRO A 279 -6.92 -54.74 -7.55
CA PRO A 279 -6.03 -54.42 -6.44
C PRO A 279 -6.45 -53.18 -5.64
N VAL A 280 -5.83 -53.06 -4.47
CA VAL A 280 -5.80 -51.85 -3.62
C VAL A 280 -5.44 -50.62 -4.48
N PRO A 281 -6.23 -49.54 -4.49
CA PRO A 281 -5.79 -48.31 -5.12
C PRO A 281 -4.77 -47.63 -4.21
N THR A 282 -3.51 -47.68 -4.62
CA THR A 282 -2.50 -46.71 -4.21
C THR A 282 -2.96 -45.34 -4.68
N TRP A 283 -3.21 -44.42 -3.75
CA TRP A 283 -3.52 -43.03 -4.06
C TRP A 283 -2.28 -42.35 -4.67
N GLY A 284 -2.21 -42.37 -6.00
CA GLY A 284 -1.22 -41.67 -6.80
C GLY A 284 -1.91 -40.65 -7.69
N CYS A 285 -1.56 -39.37 -7.52
CA CYS A 285 -1.97 -38.27 -8.38
C CYS A 285 -1.33 -38.40 -9.77
N GLU A 286 -1.81 -39.29 -10.62
CA GLU A 286 -1.43 -39.33 -12.03
C GLU A 286 -2.64 -39.67 -12.90
N GLY A 287 -3.21 -38.65 -13.56
CA GLY A 287 -4.16 -38.89 -14.65
C GLY A 287 -5.32 -37.91 -14.79
N LEU A 288 -5.08 -36.60 -14.86
CA LEU A 288 -6.08 -35.68 -15.43
C LEU A 288 -5.45 -34.89 -16.60
N ARG A 289 -5.24 -35.61 -17.71
CA ARG A 289 -5.10 -34.98 -19.03
C ARG A 289 -6.31 -35.39 -19.86
N GLY A 290 -7.21 -34.45 -20.07
CA GLY A 290 -8.30 -34.56 -21.03
C GLY A 290 -9.63 -34.98 -20.42
N HIS A 291 -10.35 -34.02 -19.83
CA HIS A 291 -11.76 -33.76 -20.14
C HIS A 291 -12.14 -32.43 -19.47
N HIS A 292 -12.61 -31.49 -20.29
CA HIS A 292 -13.12 -30.20 -19.86
C HIS A 292 -14.35 -30.39 -18.96
N GLY A 293 -14.28 -29.89 -17.73
CA GLY A 293 -15.42 -29.77 -16.83
C GLY A 293 -15.14 -30.29 -15.42
N GLY A 294 -14.28 -29.60 -14.67
CA GLY A 294 -14.19 -29.78 -13.22
C GLY A 294 -15.43 -29.23 -12.49
N PRO A 295 -15.66 -29.59 -11.22
CA PRO A 295 -16.91 -29.33 -10.49
C PRO A 295 -17.27 -27.84 -10.31
N TRP A 296 -16.33 -26.94 -10.56
CA TRP A 296 -16.47 -25.49 -10.37
C TRP A 296 -16.74 -24.70 -11.65
N ALA A 297 -17.15 -25.36 -12.75
CA ALA A 297 -17.41 -24.70 -14.03
C ALA A 297 -18.45 -23.55 -13.99
N TRP A 298 -19.26 -23.46 -12.94
CA TRP A 298 -20.24 -22.39 -12.72
C TRP A 298 -19.63 -21.06 -12.25
N LEU A 299 -18.40 -21.06 -11.70
CA LEU A 299 -17.71 -19.84 -11.26
C LEU A 299 -17.06 -19.04 -12.41
N LYS A 300 -16.94 -19.63 -13.62
CA LYS A 300 -16.33 -18.97 -14.80
C LYS A 300 -17.33 -18.25 -15.72
N ALA A 301 -18.62 -18.22 -15.41
CA ALA A 301 -19.62 -17.59 -16.28
C ALA A 301 -19.87 -16.12 -15.88
N GLY A 302 -19.09 -15.20 -16.47
CA GLY A 302 -19.45 -13.78 -16.54
C GLY A 302 -20.76 -13.57 -17.33
N PRO A 303 -21.53 -12.51 -17.05
CA PRO A 303 -22.89 -12.36 -17.54
C PRO A 303 -22.88 -12.01 -19.03
N GLY A 304 -23.03 -13.01 -19.90
CA GLY A 304 -23.16 -12.74 -21.34
C GLY A 304 -22.78 -13.88 -22.27
N SER A 305 -23.36 -15.07 -22.12
CA SER A 305 -23.66 -15.91 -23.29
C SER A 305 -24.71 -16.96 -22.93
N GLY A 306 -25.82 -16.93 -23.66
CA GLY A 306 -26.96 -17.80 -23.42
C GLY A 306 -26.70 -19.23 -23.89
N ALA A 307 -26.90 -20.18 -22.99
CA ALA A 307 -27.23 -21.55 -23.34
C ALA A 307 -28.31 -22.04 -22.37
N ARG A 308 -29.50 -22.27 -22.92
CA ARG A 308 -30.66 -22.83 -22.22
C ARG A 308 -30.44 -24.34 -22.07
N SER A 309 -30.60 -24.87 -20.87
CA SER A 309 -31.35 -26.12 -20.64
C SER A 309 -31.64 -26.28 -19.16
N GLY A 310 -32.93 -26.46 -18.86
CA GLY A 310 -33.45 -26.53 -17.51
C GLY A 310 -33.09 -27.83 -16.81
N ALA A 311 -32.80 -27.71 -15.52
CA ALA A 311 -32.98 -28.79 -14.56
C ALA A 311 -33.63 -28.18 -13.31
N MET A 312 -34.93 -28.41 -13.25
CA MET A 312 -35.82 -28.13 -12.13
C MET A 312 -35.39 -29.00 -10.96
N TRP A 313 -34.91 -28.40 -9.87
CA TRP A 313 -34.65 -29.08 -8.61
C TRP A 313 -35.97 -29.66 -8.07
N ARG A 314 -36.18 -30.97 -8.20
CA ARG A 314 -37.20 -31.69 -7.42
C ARG A 314 -36.53 -32.31 -6.20
N CYS A 315 -36.73 -31.69 -5.04
CA CYS A 315 -36.65 -32.39 -3.76
C CYS A 315 -37.65 -33.55 -3.78
N ARG A 316 -37.18 -34.80 -3.70
CA ARG A 316 -38.02 -35.93 -3.26
C ARG A 316 -37.80 -36.14 -1.77
N THR A 317 -38.76 -35.64 -1.01
CA THR A 317 -39.12 -36.16 0.32
C THR A 317 -39.39 -37.66 0.23
N ILE A 318 -38.73 -38.43 1.08
CA ILE A 318 -38.99 -39.87 1.30
C ILE A 318 -40.40 -40.01 1.89
N GLY A 319 -41.22 -40.82 1.21
CA GLY A 319 -42.59 -41.15 1.58
C GLY A 319 -42.67 -42.25 2.65
N ALA A 320 -43.77 -42.17 3.39
CA ALA A 320 -44.14 -42.97 4.56
C ALA A 320 -44.30 -44.47 4.28
N TRP A 321 -44.19 -45.21 5.38
CA TRP A 321 -44.57 -46.61 5.55
C TRP A 321 -46.07 -46.84 5.31
N SER A 322 -46.39 -47.78 4.42
CA SER A 322 -47.44 -48.82 4.56
C SER A 322 -47.44 -49.70 3.32
#